data_AF-A0A1I6T081-F1
#
_entry.id   AF-A0A1I6T081-F1
#
_cell.length_a   1.000
_cell.length_b   1.000
_cell.length_c   1.000
_cell.angle_alpha   90.00
_cell.angle_beta   90.00
_cell.angle_gamma   90.00
#
_symmetry.space_group_name_H-M   'P 1'
#
loop_
_entity.id
_entity.type
_entity.pdbx_description
1 polymer ?
#
loop_
_entity_poly.entity_id
_entity_poly.type
_entity_poly.pdbx_seq_one_letter_code
_entity_poly.pdbx_strand_id
1 'polypeptide(L)'
;MAFTESIDPFLMQLFIVPLIVIGLGLLAAIFTKKVWVAPLITLLLNLIYETWYSKYYYPESELILTSWNIIFPAMSLFIAWGLVYTLKLNQHTKDSSDY
;
A
#
# COMPACT_ATOMS: atom_id res chain seq x y z
N MET A 1 6.54 -12.09 -25.06
CA MET A 1 6.35 -10.72 -24.53
C MET A 1 4.93 -10.26 -24.89
N ALA A 2 3.88 -10.83 -24.29
CA ALA A 2 2.49 -10.56 -24.68
C ALA A 2 1.50 -10.50 -23.50
N PHE A 3 1.95 -10.85 -22.28
CA PHE A 3 1.09 -10.87 -21.10
C PHE A 3 1.03 -9.50 -20.39
N THR A 4 2.09 -8.69 -20.52
CA THR A 4 2.16 -7.34 -19.94
C THR A 4 1.49 -6.26 -20.80
N GLU A 5 1.31 -6.51 -22.10
CA GLU A 5 0.59 -5.60 -23.01
C GLU A 5 -0.93 -5.80 -22.97
N SER A 6 -1.42 -6.91 -22.39
CA SER A 6 -2.84 -7.29 -22.39
C SER A 6 -3.55 -7.02 -21.07
N ILE A 7 -2.84 -6.59 -20.02
CA ILE A 7 -3.49 -6.12 -18.79
C ILE A 7 -3.89 -4.66 -19.00
N ASP A 8 -5.20 -4.45 -19.07
CA ASP A 8 -5.81 -3.13 -19.11
C ASP A 8 -5.23 -2.25 -17.98
N PRO A 9 -4.70 -1.05 -18.30
CA PRO A 9 -4.30 -0.05 -17.31
C PRO A 9 -5.29 0.13 -16.16
N PHE A 10 -6.59 0.01 -16.45
CA PHE A 10 -7.64 0.08 -15.45
C PHE A 10 -7.57 -1.07 -14.44
N LEU A 11 -7.36 -2.31 -14.90
CA LEU A 11 -7.21 -3.48 -14.03
C LEU A 11 -5.96 -3.37 -13.16
N MET A 12 -4.88 -2.84 -13.74
CA MET A 12 -3.63 -2.63 -13.03
C MET A 12 -3.80 -1.63 -11.88
N GLN A 13 -4.44 -0.49 -12.14
CA GLN A 13 -4.70 0.55 -11.14
C GLN A 13 -5.71 0.14 -10.07
N LEU A 14 -6.71 -0.69 -10.40
CA LEU A 14 -7.80 -1.03 -9.48
C LEU A 14 -7.53 -2.27 -8.60
N PHE A 15 -6.71 -3.21 -9.05
CA PHE A 15 -6.51 -4.47 -8.33
C PHE A 15 -5.04 -4.78 -8.04
N ILE A 16 -4.18 -4.70 -9.04
CA ILE A 16 -2.79 -5.15 -8.91
C ILE A 16 -1.97 -4.15 -8.07
N VAL A 17 -1.97 -2.88 -8.46
CA VAL A 17 -1.23 -1.82 -7.79
C VAL A 17 -1.69 -1.66 -6.34
N PRO A 18 -3.00 -1.53 -6.03
CA PRO A 18 -3.46 -1.35 -4.66
C PRO A 18 -3.05 -2.52 -3.77
N LEU A 19 -3.19 -3.76 -4.26
CA LEU A 19 -2.82 -4.95 -3.50
C LEU A 19 -1.33 -4.94 -3.11
N ILE A 20 -0.45 -4.57 -4.05
CA ILE A 20 0.99 -4.53 -3.81
C ILE A 20 1.36 -3.37 -2.88
N VAL A 21 0.94 -2.13 -3.18
CA VAL A 21 1.37 -0.94 -2.42
C VAL A 21 0.76 -0.88 -1.03
N ILE A 22 -0.50 -1.31 -0.87
CA ILE A 22 -1.14 -1.44 0.45
C ILE A 22 -0.56 -2.64 1.18
N GLY A 23 -0.44 -3.80 0.54
CA GLY A 23 0.10 -5.01 1.15
C GLY A 23 1.49 -4.80 1.74
N LEU A 24 2.41 -4.20 0.98
CA LEU A 24 3.75 -3.88 1.46
C LEU A 24 3.72 -2.84 2.60
N GLY A 25 2.85 -1.84 2.52
CA GLY A 25 2.67 -0.86 3.60
C GLY A 25 2.19 -1.51 4.91
N LEU A 26 1.21 -2.41 4.82
CA LEU A 26 0.71 -3.16 5.97
C LEU A 26 1.79 -4.07 6.56
N LEU A 27 2.55 -4.78 5.73
CA LEU A 27 3.67 -5.62 6.20
C LEU A 27 4.71 -4.78 6.95
N ALA A 28 5.08 -3.62 6.43
CA ALA A 28 5.99 -2.70 7.11
C ALA A 28 5.44 -2.20 8.44
N ALA A 29 4.14 -1.88 8.52
CA ALA A 29 3.48 -1.47 9.76
C ALA A 29 3.43 -2.59 10.81
N ILE A 30 3.20 -3.84 10.38
CA ILE A 30 3.23 -5.02 11.26
C ILE A 30 4.64 -5.22 11.82
N PHE A 31 5.66 -5.18 10.97
CA PHE A 31 7.06 -5.38 11.39
C PHE A 31 7.54 -4.29 12.34
N THR A 32 7.18 -3.03 12.07
CA THR A 32 7.55 -1.88 12.90
C THR A 32 6.63 -1.67 14.11
N LYS A 33 5.52 -2.41 14.19
CA LYS A 33 4.42 -2.25 15.16
C LYS A 33 3.86 -0.81 15.21
N LYS A 34 3.94 -0.06 14.10
CA LYS A 34 3.56 1.35 14.00
C LYS A 34 2.53 1.55 12.89
N VAL A 35 1.32 1.95 13.27
CA VAL A 35 0.19 2.15 12.33
C VAL A 35 0.50 3.18 11.25
N TRP A 36 1.18 4.28 11.60
CA TRP A 36 1.50 5.37 10.66
C TRP A 36 2.52 4.98 9.58
N VAL A 37 3.22 3.85 9.74
CA VAL A 37 4.17 3.37 8.73
C VAL A 37 3.43 2.84 7.49
N ALA A 38 2.22 2.28 7.64
CA ALA A 38 1.43 1.81 6.51
C ALA A 38 1.09 2.90 5.50
N PRO A 39 0.44 4.02 5.86
CA PRO A 39 0.14 5.08 4.89
C PRO A 39 1.40 5.70 4.30
N LEU A 40 2.48 5.83 5.06
CA LEU A 40 3.73 6.40 4.57
C LEU A 40 4.35 5.53 3.47
N ILE A 41 4.48 4.22 3.72
CA ILE A 41 5.06 3.30 2.75
C ILE A 41 4.15 3.14 1.53
N THR A 42 2.83 3.04 1.74
CA THR A 42 1.86 2.99 0.65
C THR A 42 1.93 4.24 -0.23
N LEU A 43 2.04 5.44 0.36
CA LEU A 43 2.19 6.69 -0.39
C LEU A 43 3.47 6.69 -1.23
N LEU A 44 4.61 6.36 -0.61
CA LEU A 44 5.90 6.36 -1.31
C LEU A 44 5.91 5.39 -2.49
N LEU A 45 5.41 4.17 -2.29
CA LEU A 45 5.33 3.17 -3.36
C LEU A 45 4.38 3.60 -4.48
N ASN A 46 3.23 4.20 -4.15
CA ASN A 46 2.29 4.67 -5.17
C ASN A 46 2.85 5.86 -5.97
N LEU A 47 3.55 6.79 -5.32
CA LEU A 47 4.21 7.91 -6.01
C LEU A 47 5.29 7.43 -6.98
N ILE A 48 6.10 6.46 -6.58
CA ILE A 48 7.11 5.85 -7.45
C ILE A 48 6.44 5.18 -8.66
N TYR A 49 5.37 4.41 -8.40
CA TYR A 49 4.62 3.75 -9.46
C TYR A 49 4.00 4.75 -10.43
N GLU A 50 3.28 5.77 -9.97
CA GLU A 50 2.64 6.76 -10.83
C GLU A 50 3.65 7.58 -11.63
N THR A 51 4.78 7.94 -11.02
CA THR A 51 5.87 8.65 -11.71
C THR A 51 6.45 7.79 -12.84
N TRP A 52 6.70 6.51 -12.56
CA TRP A 52 7.21 5.57 -13.54
C TRP A 52 6.18 5.29 -14.66
N TYR A 53 4.92 5.09 -14.28
CA TYR A 53 3.80 4.84 -15.17
C TYR A 53 3.58 6.02 -16.13
N SER A 54 3.54 7.25 -15.61
CA SER A 54 3.40 8.46 -16.42
C SER A 54 4.54 8.58 -17.43
N LYS A 55 5.80 8.36 -17.00
CA LYS A 55 6.95 8.46 -17.89
C LYS A 55 6.96 7.38 -18.99
N TYR A 56 6.46 6.18 -18.69
CA TYR A 56 6.46 5.06 -19.62
C TYR A 56 5.31 5.13 -20.63
N TYR A 57 4.09 5.42 -20.19
CA TYR A 57 2.90 5.44 -21.04
C TYR A 57 2.61 6.81 -21.66
N TYR A 58 3.03 7.90 -21.00
CA TYR A 58 2.77 9.28 -21.43
C TYR A 58 4.04 10.14 -21.33
N PRO A 59 5.08 9.84 -22.13
CA PRO A 59 6.39 10.49 -22.00
C PRO A 59 6.39 12.01 -22.25
N GLU A 60 5.40 12.51 -22.98
CA GLU A 60 5.27 13.93 -23.36
C GLU A 60 4.30 14.73 -22.46
N SER A 61 3.63 14.08 -21.49
CA SER A 61 2.70 14.76 -20.58
C SER A 61 3.38 15.19 -19.29
N GLU A 62 2.90 16.29 -18.70
CA GLU A 62 3.27 16.67 -17.34
C GLU A 62 2.92 15.55 -16.34
N LEU A 63 3.67 15.47 -15.24
CA LEU A 63 3.41 14.49 -14.17
C LEU A 63 2.06 14.79 -13.51
N ILE A 64 1.08 13.94 -13.77
CA ILE A 64 -0.24 14.03 -13.14
C ILE A 64 -0.30 13.01 -12.00
N LEU A 65 -0.27 13.52 -10.77
CA LEU A 65 -0.51 12.72 -9.57
C LEU A 65 -2.01 12.52 -9.38
N THR A 66 -2.44 11.27 -9.31
CA THR A 66 -3.85 10.94 -9.19
C THR A 66 -4.33 10.97 -7.74
N SER A 67 -5.65 10.97 -7.55
CA SER A 67 -6.28 10.88 -6.22
C SER A 67 -5.97 9.56 -5.49
N TRP A 68 -5.42 8.55 -6.17
CA TRP A 68 -5.00 7.29 -5.57
C TRP A 68 -3.88 7.47 -4.53
N ASN A 69 -3.06 8.52 -4.66
CA ASN A 69 -2.06 8.90 -3.66
C ASN A 69 -2.68 9.31 -2.31
N ILE A 70 -3.98 9.62 -2.25
CA ILE A 70 -4.68 9.93 -1.00
C ILE A 70 -5.51 8.72 -0.55
N ILE A 71 -6.21 8.09 -1.49
CA ILE A 71 -7.13 6.98 -1.23
C ILE A 71 -6.38 5.75 -0.71
N PHE A 72 -5.26 5.34 -1.34
CA PHE A 72 -4.53 4.15 -0.89
C PHE A 72 -3.91 4.32 0.50
N PRO A 73 -3.22 5.43 0.82
CA PRO A 73 -2.74 5.65 2.19
C PRO A 73 -3.86 5.72 3.22
N ALA A 74 -4.99 6.34 2.90
CA ALA A 74 -6.14 6.40 3.82
C ALA A 74 -6.70 4.99 4.11
N MET A 75 -6.84 4.15 3.08
CA MET A 75 -7.28 2.76 3.26
C MET A 75 -6.23 1.94 4.03
N SER A 76 -4.94 2.10 3.74
CA SER A 76 -3.89 1.35 4.45
C SER A 76 -3.79 1.75 5.92
N LEU A 77 -4.04 3.02 6.26
CA LEU A 77 -4.15 3.47 7.64
C LEU A 77 -5.30 2.76 8.38
N PHE A 78 -6.49 2.73 7.78
CA PHE A 78 -7.67 2.09 8.39
C PHE A 78 -7.42 0.59 8.65
N ILE A 79 -6.88 -0.11 7.66
CA ILE A 79 -6.56 -1.55 7.77
C ILE A 79 -5.44 -1.79 8.79
N ALA A 80 -4.37 -0.98 8.76
CA ALA A 80 -3.24 -1.10 9.68
C ALA A 80 -3.66 -0.86 11.13
N TRP A 81 -4.61 0.05 11.36
CA TRP A 81 -5.12 0.28 12.71
C TRP A 81 -5.73 -1.00 13.30
N GLY A 82 -6.65 -1.65 12.56
CA GLY A 82 -7.25 -2.91 13.00
C GLY A 82 -6.22 -4.04 13.19
N LEU A 83 -5.32 -4.23 12.23
CA LEU A 83 -4.32 -5.29 12.25
C LEU A 83 -3.29 -5.12 13.37
N VAL A 84 -2.68 -3.94 13.49
CA VAL A 84 -1.65 -3.71 14.52
C VAL A 84 -2.27 -3.73 15.92
N TYR A 85 -3.51 -3.26 16.07
CA TYR A 85 -4.22 -3.31 17.34
C TYR A 85 -4.50 -4.74 17.81
N THR A 86 -5.04 -5.58 16.93
CA THR A 86 -5.32 -7.00 17.23
C THR A 86 -4.03 -7.77 17.54
N LEU A 87 -2.95 -7.52 16.80
CA LEU A 87 -1.64 -8.13 17.07
C LEU A 87 -1.04 -7.70 18.42
N LYS A 88 -1.24 -6.44 18.84
CA LYS A 88 -0.83 -5.99 20.18
C LYS A 88 -1.62 -6.66 21.29
N LEU A 89 -2.94 -6.81 21.14
CA LEU A 89 -3.78 -7.48 22.13
C LEU A 89 -3.37 -8.94 22.34
N ASN A 90 -3.12 -9.67 21.25
CA ASN A 90 -2.71 -11.08 21.33
C ASN A 90 -1.35 -11.27 22.03
N GLN A 91 -0.42 -10.32 21.89
CA GLN A 91 0.87 -10.35 22.61
C GLN A 91 0.65 -10.20 24.12
N HIS A 92 -0.21 -9.26 24.53
CA HIS A 92 -0.53 -9.07 25.95
C HIS A 92 -1.23 -10.27 26.60
N THR A 93 -2.15 -10.94 25.89
CA THR A 93 -2.83 -12.13 26.42
C THR A 93 -1.87 -13.30 26.60
N LYS A 94 -0.94 -13.50 25.65
CA LYS A 94 0.06 -14.58 25.73
C LYS A 94 1.04 -14.36 26.90
N ASP A 95 1.52 -13.13 27.07
CA ASP A 95 2.40 -12.80 28.20
C ASP A 95 1.69 -13.04 29.55
N SER A 96 0.37 -12.85 29.64
CA SER A 96 -0.40 -13.07 30.87
C SER A 96 -0.72 -14.54 31.19
N SER A 97 -0.64 -15.46 30.22
CA SER A 97 -0.91 -16.89 30.44
C SER A 97 0.33 -17.70 30.80
N ASP A 98 1.52 -17.11 30.60
CA ASP A 98 2.82 -17.75 30.88
C ASP A 98 3.31 -17.49 32.32
N TYR A 99 2.50 -16.83 33.16
CA TYR A 99 2.70 -16.63 34.61
C TYR A 99 1.67 -17.41 35.42
#